data_AF-A0A4P7NSG8-F1
#
_entry.id   AF-A0A4P7NSG8-F1
#
_cell.length_a   1.000
_cell.length_b   1.000
_cell.length_c   1.000
_cell.angle_alpha   90.00
_cell.angle_beta   90.00
_cell.angle_gamma   90.00
#
_symmetry.space_group_name_H-M   'P 1'
#
loop_
_entity.id
_entity.type
_entity.pdbx_description
1 polymer ?
#
loop_
_entity_poly.entity_id
_entity_poly.type
_entity_poly.pdbx_seq_one_letter_code
_entity_poly.pdbx_strand_id
1 'polypeptide(L)' 'MRSSTTFITIAFIAMQALGIAATQVTILKKGERITWVEVPKGESRVFNIRGKSVTVSVSDDGTPSISGSKYTVE' A
#
# COMPACT_ATOMS: atom_id res chain seq x y z
N MET A 1 -10.58 19.78 31.53
CA MET A 1 -9.71 20.04 30.36
C MET A 1 -9.67 18.78 29.52
N ARG A 2 -10.09 18.84 28.25
CA ARG A 2 -10.17 17.69 27.34
C ARG A 2 -8.75 17.31 26.89
N SER A 3 -8.17 16.25 27.44
CA SER A 3 -6.98 15.63 26.86
C SER A 3 -7.46 14.68 25.76
N SER A 4 -7.58 15.19 24.55
CA SER A 4 -7.78 14.36 23.36
C SER A 4 -6.46 13.66 23.07
N THR A 5 -6.22 12.55 23.75
CA THR A 5 -5.09 11.67 23.45
C THR A 5 -5.42 10.97 22.14
N THR A 6 -5.05 11.61 21.02
CA THR A 6 -5.12 11.03 19.69
C THR A 6 -4.19 9.81 19.66
N PHE A 7 -4.75 8.61 19.79
CA PHE A 7 -4.06 7.37 19.48
C PHE A 7 -3.81 7.35 17.98
N ILE A 8 -2.65 7.84 17.54
CA ILE A 8 -2.18 7.61 16.17
C ILE A 8 -1.74 6.16 16.11
N THR A 9 -2.67 5.27 15.76
CA THR A 9 -2.32 3.90 15.35
C THR A 9 -1.58 4.01 14.04
N ILE A 10 -0.24 4.11 14.11
CA ILE A 10 0.62 3.87 12.96
C ILE A 10 0.55 2.37 12.71
N ALA A 11 -0.25 1.97 11.73
CA ALA A 11 -0.23 0.60 11.23
C ALA A 11 1.17 0.35 10.63
N PHE A 12 2.10 -0.16 11.44
CA PHE A 12 3.33 -0.80 10.95
C PHE A 12 2.92 -2.11 10.29
N ILE A 13 2.55 -2.06 9.00
CA ILE A 13 2.49 -3.25 8.14
C ILE A 13 3.73 -3.19 7.28
N ALA A 14 4.84 -3.64 7.83
CA ALA A 14 6.04 -3.94 7.07
C ALA A 14 6.85 -4.92 7.89
N MET A 15 6.71 -6.21 7.55
CA MET A 15 7.65 -7.31 7.71
C MET A 15 6.87 -8.61 7.78
N GLN A 16 6.66 -9.24 6.64
CA GLN A 16 6.82 -10.69 6.55
C GLN A 16 7.70 -10.98 5.35
N ALA A 17 9.00 -11.09 5.63
CA ALA A 17 9.96 -11.75 4.77
C ALA A 17 9.55 -13.21 4.60
N LEU A 18 8.61 -13.51 3.70
CA LEU A 18 8.57 -14.80 3.04
C LEU A 18 9.41 -14.66 1.77
N GLY A 19 10.30 -15.62 1.52
CA GLY A 19 11.22 -15.68 0.38
C GLY A 19 10.55 -15.84 -0.99
N ILE A 20 9.48 -15.10 -1.24
CA ILE A 20 8.82 -14.87 -2.51
C ILE A 20 9.26 -13.47 -2.95
N ALA A 21 9.71 -13.31 -4.20
CA ALA A 21 10.15 -12.02 -4.73
C ALA A 21 8.98 -11.02 -4.75
N ALA A 22 8.75 -10.33 -3.64
CA ALA A 22 7.75 -9.28 -3.53
C ALA A 22 8.29 -7.98 -4.12
N THR A 23 7.47 -7.31 -4.93
CA THR A 23 7.78 -5.98 -5.45
C THR A 23 7.25 -4.95 -4.47
N GLN A 24 8.12 -4.04 -4.04
CA GLN A 24 7.69 -2.86 -3.30
C GLN A 24 7.00 -1.89 -4.26
N VAL A 25 5.74 -1.57 -3.98
CA VAL A 25 4.92 -0.64 -4.75
C VAL A 25 4.72 0.63 -3.92
N THR A 26 5.15 1.77 -4.45
CA THR A 26 4.97 3.06 -3.78
C THR A 26 3.61 3.63 -4.15
N ILE A 27 2.82 4.03 -3.16
CA ILE A 27 1.49 4.60 -3.38
C ILE A 27 1.55 6.11 -3.23
N LEU A 28 1.13 6.79 -4.27
CA LEU A 28 1.11 8.24 -4.38
C LEU A 28 -0.32 8.78 -4.32
N LYS A 29 -0.47 10.01 -3.80
CA LYS A 29 -1.69 10.79 -3.87
C LYS A 29 -1.34 12.17 -4.40
N LYS A 30 -1.84 12.52 -5.59
CA LYS A 30 -1.49 13.78 -6.28
C LYS A 30 0.03 13.97 -6.45
N GLY A 31 0.76 12.90 -6.75
CA GLY A 31 2.21 12.92 -6.94
C GLY A 31 3.05 12.84 -5.65
N GLU A 32 2.43 12.88 -4.47
CA GLU A 32 3.15 12.77 -3.19
C GLU A 32 3.05 11.36 -2.61
N ARG A 33 4.17 10.80 -2.15
CA ARG A 33 4.22 9.49 -1.49
C ARG A 33 3.47 9.52 -0.17
N ILE A 34 2.50 8.62 -0.03
CA ILE A 34 1.72 8.48 1.19
C ILE A 34 2.02 7.20 1.98
N THR A 35 2.38 6.12 1.28
CA THR A 35 2.73 4.82 1.86
C THR A 35 3.40 3.95 0.79
N TRP A 36 3.84 2.77 1.17
CA TRP A 36 4.28 1.71 0.28
C TRP A 36 3.71 0.38 0.76
N VAL A 37 3.63 -0.60 -0.15
CA VAL A 37 3.16 -1.96 0.13
C VAL A 37 4.01 -2.97 -0.63
N GLU A 38 3.99 -4.23 -0.21
CA GLU A 38 4.70 -5.31 -0.89
C GLU A 38 3.69 -6.27 -1.52
N VAL A 39 3.84 -6.52 -2.82
CA VAL A 39 2.98 -7.42 -3.58
C VAL A 39 3.85 -8.34 -4.44
N PRO A 40 3.71 -9.67 -4.32
CA PRO A 40 4.39 -10.61 -5.21
C PRO A 40 4.05 -10.37 -6.68
N LYS A 41 5.01 -10.60 -7.57
CA LYS A 41 4.75 -10.58 -9.02
C LYS A 41 3.70 -11.63 -9.38
N GLY A 42 2.79 -11.26 -10.29
CA GLY A 42 1.64 -12.08 -10.70
C GLY A 42 0.49 -12.09 -9.68
N GLU A 43 0.60 -11.38 -8.55
CA GLU A 43 -0.44 -11.33 -7.52
C GLU A 43 -1.16 -9.98 -7.43
N SER A 44 -2.37 -10.03 -6.84
CA SER A 44 -3.15 -8.87 -6.45
C SER A 44 -3.50 -8.96 -4.97
N ARG A 45 -3.32 -7.86 -4.23
CA ARG A 45 -3.62 -7.78 -2.81
C ARG A 45 -4.47 -6.57 -2.48
N VAL A 46 -5.36 -6.73 -1.52
CA VAL A 46 -6.24 -5.66 -1.05
C VAL A 46 -5.63 -5.02 0.18
N PHE A 47 -5.47 -3.70 0.15
CA PHE A 47 -4.94 -2.90 1.24
C PHE A 47 -5.97 -1.86 1.68
N ASN A 48 -6.05 -1.62 2.99
CA ASN A 48 -6.80 -0.49 3.51
C ASN A 48 -5.89 0.74 3.62
N ILE A 49 -6.12 1.73 2.76
CA ILE A 49 -5.32 2.96 2.70
C ILE A 49 -6.20 4.13 3.12
N ARG A 50 -5.97 4.61 4.34
CA ARG A 50 -6.71 5.72 4.97
C ARG A 50 -8.23 5.49 4.94
N GLY A 51 -8.67 4.29 5.33
CA GLY A 51 -10.08 3.93 5.42
C GLY A 51 -10.74 3.55 4.08
N LYS A 52 -9.97 3.43 3.00
CA LYS A 52 -10.47 2.92 1.71
C LYS A 52 -9.75 1.63 1.34
N SER A 53 -10.51 0.59 1.03
CA SER A 53 -9.97 -0.64 0.46
C SER A 53 -9.59 -0.41 -0.99
N VAL A 54 -8.37 -0.77 -1.34
CA VAL A 54 -7.80 -0.60 -2.68
C VAL A 54 -7.06 -1.88 -3.04
N THR A 55 -7.27 -2.37 -4.26
CA THR A 55 -6.50 -3.49 -4.79
C THR A 55 -5.24 -2.97 -5.45
N VAL A 56 -4.08 -3.50 -5.04
CA VAL A 56 -2.79 -3.27 -5.67
C VAL A 56 -2.35 -4.58 -6.31
N SER A 57 -1.97 -4.51 -7.58
CA SER A 57 -1.59 -5.67 -8.38
C SER A 57 -0.20 -5.44 -8.95
N VAL A 58 0.61 -6.49 -9.00
CA VAL A 58 1.91 -6.46 -9.68
C VAL A 58 1.87 -7.56 -10.73
N SER A 59 2.00 -7.16 -11.98
CA SER A 59 2.07 -8.09 -13.11
C SER A 59 3.36 -8.93 -13.06
N ASP A 60 3.42 -10.02 -13.83
CA ASP A 60 4.61 -10.89 -13.87
C ASP A 60 5.88 -10.17 -14.35
N ASP A 61 5.73 -9.14 -15.18
CA ASP A 61 6.80 -8.24 -15.63
C ASP A 61 7.29 -7.28 -14.53
N GLY A 62 6.58 -7.20 -13.40
CA GLY A 62 6.85 -6.29 -12.30
C GLY A 62 6.10 -4.97 -12.37
N THR A 63 5.26 -4.75 -13.39
CA THR A 63 4.49 -3.50 -13.54
C THR A 63 3.42 -3.40 -12.45
N PRO A 64 3.45 -2.36 -11.59
CA PRO A 64 2.44 -2.18 -10.57
C PRO A 64 1.20 -1.47 -11.12
N SER A 65 0.04 -1.81 -10.56
CA SER A 65 -1.22 -1.13 -10.83
C SER A 65 -2.07 -1.05 -9.56
N ILE A 66 -3.00 -0.10 -9.54
CA ILE A 66 -3.86 0.18 -8.40
C ILE A 66 -5.29 0.42 -8.86
N SER A 67 -6.26 -0.15 -8.16
CA SER A 67 -7.68 0.02 -8.49
C SER A 67 -8.17 1.43 -8.15
N GLY A 68 -9.03 1.98 -9.01
CA GLY A 68 -9.63 3.31 -8.82
C GLY A 68 -8.72 4.45 -9.28
N SER A 69 -9.14 5.69 -9.02
CA SER A 69 -8.50 6.91 -9.55
C SER A 69 -7.98 7.86 -8.47
N LYS A 70 -8.13 7.50 -7.19
CA LYS A 70 -7.74 8.36 -6.06
C LYS A 70 -6.23 8.35 -5.79
N TYR A 71 -5.58 7.25 -6.12
CA TYR A 71 -4.17 7.00 -5.86
C TYR A 71 -3.51 6.54 -7.16
N THR A 72 -2.20 6.73 -7.25
CA THR A 72 -1.34 6.19 -8.31
C THR A 72 -0.22 5.37 -7.70
N VAL A 73 0.48 4.58 -8.52
CA VAL A 73 1.60 3.74 -8.08
C VAL A 73 2.85 4.01 -8.89
N GLU A 74 4.01 3.79 -8.27
CA GLU A 74 5.33 3.67 -8.90
C GLU A 74 5.82 2.23 -8.85
#